data_AF-A0A662K5M1-F1
#
_entry.id   AF-A0A662K5M1-F1
#
_cell.length_a   1.000
_cell.length_b   1.000
_cell.length_c   1.000
_cell.angle_alpha   90.00
_cell.angle_beta   90.00
_cell.angle_gamma   90.00
#
_symmetry.space_group_name_H-M   'P 1'
#
loop_
_entity.id
_entity.type
_entity.pdbx_description
1 polymer ?
#
loop_
_entity_poly.entity_id
_entity_poly.type
_entity_poly.pdbx_seq_one_letter_code
_entity_poly.pdbx_strand_id
1 'polypeptide(L)' 'MVRMTLSIPKELKKEMERFPEINWSVVAREAIKRKIAILQKMNKLLAKSELTEDDAIFFGKKVTKKVAKKL' A
#
# COMPACT_ATOMS: atom_id res chain seq x y z
N MET A 1 25.59 -7.13 2.80
CA MET A 1 24.55 -6.53 1.94
C MET A 1 23.94 -7.64 1.10
N VAL A 2 22.63 -7.65 0.90
CA VAL A 2 21.94 -8.69 0.09
C VAL A 2 21.56 -8.09 -1.27
N ARG A 3 21.73 -8.85 -2.34
CA ARG A 3 21.36 -8.44 -3.70
C ARG A 3 19.95 -8.94 -4.03
N MET A 4 19.13 -8.06 -4.57
CA MET A 4 17.81 -8.37 -5.09
C MET A 4 17.78 -7.97 -6.58
N THR A 5 17.28 -8.86 -7.43
CA THR A 5 17.02 -8.57 -8.85
C THR A 5 15.52 -8.39 -9.02
N LEU A 6 15.10 -7.30 -9.67
CA LEU A 6 13.70 -6.98 -9.91
C LEU A 6 13.44 -6.88 -11.42
N SER A 7 12.41 -7.59 -11.88
CA SER A 7 11.89 -7.42 -13.24
C SER A 7 10.92 -6.24 -13.27
N ILE A 8 11.13 -5.34 -14.22
CA ILE A 8 10.25 -4.19 -14.47
C ILE A 8 9.81 -4.17 -15.94
N PRO A 9 8.64 -3.57 -16.25
CA PRO A 9 8.24 -3.33 -17.64
C PRO A 9 9.31 -2.55 -18.41
N LYS A 10 9.46 -2.85 -19.70
CA LYS A 10 10.48 -2.20 -20.54
C LYS A 10 10.23 -0.70 -20.66
N GLU A 11 8.96 -0.32 -20.71
CA GLU A 11 8.49 1.06 -20.81
C GLU A 11 8.91 1.85 -19.57
N LEU A 12 8.77 1.25 -18.38
CA LEU A 12 9.22 1.87 -17.14
C LEU A 12 10.73 2.06 -17.10
N LYS A 13 11.52 1.07 -17.58
CA LYS A 13 12.97 1.20 -17.68
C LYS A 13 13.38 2.38 -18.58
N LYS A 14 12.70 2.53 -19.72
CA LYS A 14 12.95 3.65 -20.66
C LYS A 14 12.68 5.01 -20.02
N GLU A 15 11.60 5.14 -19.25
CA GLU A 15 11.31 6.38 -18.51
C GLU A 15 12.36 6.64 -17.43
N MET A 16 12.80 5.61 -16.71
CA MET A 16 13.86 5.75 -15.69
C MET A 16 15.20 6.20 -16.29
N GLU A 17 15.55 5.72 -17.49
CA GLU A 17 16.79 6.06 -18.20
C GLU A 17 16.82 7.52 -18.67
N ARG A 18 15.68 8.21 -18.74
CA ARG A 18 15.62 9.65 -19.03
C ARG A 18 16.12 10.52 -17.88
N PHE A 19 16.25 9.96 -16.68
CA PHE A 19 16.72 10.65 -15.48
C PHE A 19 17.96 9.95 -14.92
N PRO A 20 19.10 9.99 -15.64
CA PRO A 20 20.33 9.29 -15.25
C PRO A 20 20.96 9.82 -13.94
N GLU A 21 20.61 11.04 -13.52
CA GLU A 21 21.05 11.65 -12.27
C GLU A 21 20.43 10.99 -11.02
N ILE A 22 19.36 10.19 -11.19
CA ILE A 22 18.64 9.56 -10.08
C ILE A 22 19.26 8.20 -9.74
N ASN A 23 19.64 8.03 -8.47
CA ASN A 23 20.00 6.71 -7.95
C ASN A 23 18.74 5.88 -7.63
N TRP A 24 18.26 5.16 -8.64
CA TRP A 24 17.06 4.33 -8.55
C TRP A 24 17.13 3.23 -7.48
N SER A 25 18.33 2.76 -7.10
CA SER A 25 18.46 1.79 -6.01
C SER A 25 18.14 2.41 -4.64
N VAL A 26 18.42 3.69 -4.44
CA VAL A 26 18.05 4.41 -3.21
C VAL A 26 16.54 4.63 -3.19
N VAL A 27 15.95 5.06 -4.31
CA VAL A 27 14.49 5.24 -4.44
C VAL A 27 13.76 3.94 -4.12
N ALA A 28 14.20 2.82 -4.71
CA ALA A 28 13.61 1.51 -4.44
C ALA A 28 13.70 1.11 -2.96
N ARG A 29 14.86 1.32 -2.33
CA ARG A 29 15.06 1.00 -0.91
C ARG A 29 14.11 1.79 0.00
N GLU A 30 13.99 3.09 -0.24
CA GLU A 30 13.08 3.95 0.54
C GLU A 30 11.62 3.59 0.32
N ALA A 31 11.22 3.28 -0.92
CA ALA A 31 9.86 2.81 -1.23
C ALA A 31 9.53 1.50 -0.49
N ILE A 32 10.45 0.53 -0.50
CA ILE A 32 10.30 -0.75 0.20
C ILE A 32 10.20 -0.52 1.71
N LYS A 33 11.08 0.30 2.29
CA LYS A 33 11.06 0.62 3.73
C LYS A 33 9.73 1.24 4.15
N ARG A 34 9.23 2.20 3.37
CA ARG A 34 7.92 2.84 3.61
C ARG A 34 6.78 1.83 3.52
N LYS A 35 6.77 0.96 2.51
CA LYS A 35 5.73 -0.06 2.35
C LYS A 35 5.72 -1.05 3.52
N ILE A 36 6.90 -1.51 3.96
CA ILE A 36 7.03 -2.38 5.14
C ILE A 36 6.46 -1.69 6.39
N ALA A 37 6.79 -0.41 6.62
CA ALA A 37 6.28 0.32 7.79
C ALA A 37 4.74 0.43 7.78
N ILE A 38 4.13 0.65 6.61
CA ILE A 38 2.66 0.67 6.46
C ILE A 38 2.08 -0.71 6.77
N LEU A 39 2.63 -1.77 6.20
CA LEU A 39 2.16 -3.14 6.43
C LEU A 39 2.28 -3.55 7.90
N GLN A 40 3.38 -3.19 8.56
CA GLN A 40 3.56 -3.44 10.00
C GLN A 40 2.53 -2.68 10.85
N LYS A 41 2.22 -1.43 10.51
CA LYS A 41 1.17 -0.65 11.19
C LYS A 41 -0.21 -1.29 10.98
N MET A 42 -0.55 -1.68 9.75
CA MET A 42 -1.79 -2.39 9.46
C MET A 42 -1.90 -3.67 10.27
N ASN A 43 -0.85 -4.51 10.26
CA ASN A 43 -0.84 -5.75 11.03
C ASN A 43 -1.03 -5.48 12.52
N LYS A 44 -0.39 -4.45 13.09
CA LYS A 44 -0.59 -4.09 14.51
C LYS A 44 -2.02 -3.64 14.81
N LEU A 45 -2.63 -2.85 13.93
CA LEU A 45 -4.02 -2.40 14.08
C LEU A 45 -5.00 -3.57 13.98
N LEU A 46 -4.74 -4.51 13.07
CA LEU A 46 -5.60 -5.65 12.80
C LEU A 46 -5.33 -6.85 13.72
N ALA A 47 -4.20 -6.91 14.42
CA ALA A 47 -3.80 -8.06 15.26
C ALA A 47 -4.79 -8.41 16.37
N LYS A 48 -5.66 -7.46 16.76
CA LYS A 48 -6.73 -7.67 17.76
C LYS A 48 -8.12 -7.42 17.17
N SER A 49 -8.22 -7.32 15.86
CA SER A 49 -9.48 -7.08 15.18
C SER A 49 -10.23 -8.40 15.05
N GLU A 50 -11.43 -8.47 15.63
CA GLU A 50 -12.40 -9.54 15.42
C GLU A 50 -13.33 -9.24 14.24
N LEU A 51 -13.14 -8.08 13.56
CA LEU A 51 -13.98 -7.64 12.45
C LEU A 51 -13.92 -8.63 11.30
N THR A 52 -15.05 -9.26 11.00
CA THR A 52 -15.22 -10.14 9.85
C THR A 52 -15.64 -9.37 8.59
N GLU A 53 -15.61 -10.02 7.44
CA GLU A 53 -16.11 -9.44 6.18
C GLU A 53 -17.62 -9.13 6.25
N ASP A 54 -18.40 -10.03 6.87
CA ASP A 54 -19.83 -9.82 7.08
C ASP A 54 -20.11 -8.62 7.99
N ASP A 55 -19.29 -8.43 9.03
CA ASP A 55 -19.36 -7.25 9.89
C ASP A 55 -19.09 -5.97 9.09
N ALA A 56 -18.07 -5.97 8.23
CA ALA A 56 -17.74 -4.83 7.38
C ALA A 56 -18.90 -4.46 6.44
N ILE A 57 -19.54 -5.45 5.82
CA ILE A 57 -20.72 -5.24 4.95
C ILE A 57 -21.91 -4.73 5.77
N PHE A 58 -22.17 -5.32 6.94
CA PHE A 58 -23.25 -4.92 7.83
C PHE A 58 -23.10 -3.47 8.31
N PHE A 59 -21.94 -3.11 8.85
CA PHE A 59 -21.64 -1.76 9.32
C PHE A 59 -21.63 -0.76 8.15
N GLY A 60 -21.09 -1.13 6.99
CA GLY A 60 -21.12 -0.31 5.77
C GLY A 60 -22.54 0.07 5.37
N LYS A 61 -23.45 -0.92 5.26
CA LYS A 61 -24.88 -0.67 4.96
C LYS A 61 -25.55 0.23 6.01
N LYS A 62 -25.19 0.07 7.29
CA LYS A 62 -25.74 0.89 8.40
C LYS A 62 -25.26 2.34 8.32
N VAL A 63 -24.01 2.57 7.97
CA VAL A 63 -23.45 3.92 7.75
C VAL A 63 -24.13 4.60 6.57
N THR A 64 -24.22 3.93 5.40
CA THR A 64 -24.87 4.48 4.21
C THR A 64 -26.31 4.91 4.49
N LYS A 65 -27.08 4.08 5.20
CA LYS A 65 -28.46 4.42 5.60
C LYS A 65 -28.53 5.65 6.52
N LYS A 66 -27.57 5.81 7.44
CA LYS A 66 -27.52 6.97 8.35
C LYS A 66 -27.11 8.24 7.63
N VAL A 67 -26.14 8.16 6.72
CA VAL A 67 -25.70 9.31 5.90
C VAL A 67 -26.82 9.75 4.97
N ALA A 68 -27.50 8.82 4.28
CA ALA A 68 -28.61 9.11 3.39
C ALA A 68 -29.84 9.71 4.10
N LYS A 69 -30.03 9.43 5.40
CA LYS A 69 -31.10 10.04 6.22
C LYS A 69 -30.78 11.44 6.74
N LYS A 70 -29.51 11.87 6.62
CA LYS A 70 -29.02 13.18 7.07
C LYS A 70 -28.86 14.18 5.91
N LEU A 71 -29.00 13.71 4.68
CA LEU A 71 -29.13 14.48 3.45
C LEU A 71 -30.62 14.68 3.16
#